data_AF-A0A6I5HK41-F1
#
_entry.id   AF-A0A6I5HK41-F1
#
_cell.length_a   1.000
_cell.length_b   1.000
_cell.length_c   1.000
_cell.angle_alpha   90.00
_cell.angle_beta   90.00
_cell.angle_gamma   90.00
#
_symmetry.space_group_name_H-M   'P 1'
#
loop_
_entity.id
_entity.type
_entity.pdbx_description
1 polymer ?
#
loop_
_entity_poly.entity_id
_entity_poly.type
_entity_poly.pdbx_seq_one_letter_code
_entity_poly.pdbx_strand_id
1 'polypeptide(L)'
;MISFSFEPRAEDVFWSCGVRPEHPDRPEHPELTGADFSMDFFKADLRLVVHGVDLGLRTPGLPVVDFALMLEYARRELETRSDIAVETSVTQHVFSFSREAEAVTLTTNYAPAVARLTWPELRQLTERAKAGAYRLITTAHPQLRDNVWLRETVGTPSAV
;
A
#
# COMPACT_ATOMS: atom_id res chain seq x y z
N MET A 1 -12.03 -11.64 -11.06
CA MET A 1 -12.37 -10.93 -9.82
C MET A 1 -11.09 -10.67 -9.03
N ILE A 2 -10.94 -9.47 -8.44
CA ILE A 2 -9.79 -9.11 -7.60
C ILE A 2 -10.15 -9.30 -6.11
N SER A 3 -9.43 -10.21 -5.45
CA SER A 3 -9.44 -10.37 -3.99
C SER A 3 -8.23 -9.65 -3.40
N PHE A 4 -8.47 -8.71 -2.49
CA PHE A 4 -7.43 -7.86 -1.91
C PHE A 4 -7.75 -7.58 -0.44
N SER A 5 -6.76 -7.77 0.43
CA SER A 5 -6.77 -7.34 1.83
C SER A 5 -5.35 -7.19 2.38
N PHE A 6 -5.20 -6.30 3.35
CA PHE A 6 -4.06 -6.32 4.26
C PHE A 6 -4.40 -7.14 5.49
N GLU A 7 -3.44 -7.94 5.94
CA GLU A 7 -3.52 -8.78 7.13
C GLU A 7 -2.49 -8.26 8.15
N PRO A 8 -2.90 -7.42 9.12
CA PRO A 8 -2.00 -6.85 10.12
C PRO A 8 -1.17 -7.92 10.83
N ARG A 9 0.13 -7.68 10.95
CA ARG A 9 1.06 -8.60 11.62
C ARG A 9 0.97 -8.43 13.13
N ALA A 10 0.75 -9.54 13.85
CA ALA A 10 0.62 -9.50 15.31
C ALA A 10 1.94 -9.11 16.00
N GLU A 11 3.08 -9.40 15.38
CA GLU A 11 4.40 -9.04 15.87
C GLU A 11 4.76 -7.56 15.67
N ASP A 12 4.04 -6.85 14.80
CA ASP A 12 4.22 -5.41 14.66
C ASP A 12 3.46 -4.69 15.78
N VAL A 13 4.23 -4.25 16.77
CA VAL A 13 3.76 -3.55 17.97
C VAL A 13 2.97 -2.28 17.66
N PHE A 14 3.18 -1.67 16.49
CA PHE A 14 2.48 -0.46 16.10
C PHE A 14 1.01 -0.69 15.75
N TRP A 15 0.55 -1.93 15.59
CA TRP A 15 -0.90 -2.22 15.52
C TRP A 15 -1.61 -2.18 16.87
N SER A 16 -0.87 -2.24 17.99
CA SER A 16 -1.47 -2.27 19.32
C SER A 16 -1.80 -0.86 19.82
N CYS A 17 -3.04 -0.62 20.26
CA CYS A 17 -3.47 0.69 20.82
C CYS A 17 -2.65 1.15 22.04
N GLY A 18 -2.11 0.22 22.81
CA GLY A 18 -1.32 0.50 24.01
C GLY A 18 0.10 1.00 23.71
N VAL A 19 0.55 0.87 22.46
CA VAL A 19 1.81 1.43 21.98
C VAL A 19 1.46 2.71 21.24
N ARG A 20 1.88 3.86 21.75
CA ARG A 20 1.74 5.10 21.00
C ARG A 20 2.80 5.11 19.90
N PRO A 21 2.43 5.10 18.62
CA PRO A 21 3.40 5.33 17.56
C PRO A 21 3.84 6.79 17.68
N GLU A 22 5.07 6.99 18.11
CA GLU A 22 5.72 8.29 18.24
C GLU A 22 6.96 8.30 17.36
N HIS A 23 7.36 9.48 16.88
CA HIS A 23 8.57 9.63 16.09
C HIS A 23 9.80 9.28 16.97
N PRO A 24 10.55 8.20 16.68
CA PRO A 24 11.61 7.71 17.57
C PRO A 24 12.72 8.75 17.76
N ASP A 25 13.04 9.51 16.71
CA ASP A 25 14.13 10.50 16.74
C ASP A 25 13.70 11.94 17.06
N ARG A 26 12.40 12.22 17.24
CA ARG A 26 11.87 13.59 17.43
C ARG A 26 10.75 13.63 18.47
N PRO A 27 11.07 13.47 19.76
CA PRO A 27 10.06 13.54 20.84
C PRO A 27 9.34 14.89 20.93
N GLU A 28 9.97 15.97 20.46
CA GLU A 28 9.40 17.32 20.38
C GLU A 28 8.27 17.45 19.33
N HIS A 29 8.25 16.53 18.35
CA HIS A 29 7.30 16.48 17.24
C HIS A 29 6.64 15.10 17.19
N PRO A 30 5.72 14.78 18.12
CA PRO A 30 5.13 13.46 18.25
C PRO A 30 4.21 13.08 17.07
N GLU A 31 3.98 13.99 16.13
CA GLU A 31 3.16 13.74 14.96
C GLU A 31 3.89 12.87 13.94
N LEU A 32 3.26 11.76 13.58
CA LEU A 32 3.76 10.86 12.55
C LEU A 32 3.81 11.55 11.18
N THR A 33 4.91 11.33 10.48
CA THR A 33 5.17 11.81 9.13
C THR A 33 4.92 10.72 8.09
N GLY A 34 4.94 11.09 6.81
CA GLY A 34 4.84 10.12 5.73
C GLY A 34 5.94 9.06 5.71
N ALA A 35 7.13 9.39 6.20
CA ALA A 35 8.22 8.43 6.32
C ALA A 35 7.88 7.35 7.35
N ASP A 36 7.38 7.75 8.53
CA ASP A 36 6.98 6.82 9.59
C ASP A 36 5.94 5.80 9.08
N PHE A 37 4.93 6.28 8.35
CA PHE A 37 3.90 5.42 7.76
C PHE A 37 4.40 4.52 6.62
N SER A 38 5.39 4.97 5.85
CA SER A 38 5.85 4.28 4.64
C SER A 38 7.05 3.36 4.89
N MET A 39 7.71 3.45 6.03
CA MET A 39 8.93 2.68 6.32
C MET A 39 8.80 1.80 7.56
N ASP A 40 8.31 2.38 8.66
CA ASP A 40 8.54 1.78 9.97
C ASP A 40 7.30 1.17 10.58
N PHE A 41 6.12 1.75 10.34
CA PHE A 41 4.90 1.40 11.05
C PHE A 41 3.87 0.66 10.19
N PHE A 42 3.01 -0.11 10.86
CA PHE A 42 1.81 -0.70 10.28
C PHE A 42 2.09 -1.70 9.14
N LYS A 43 2.98 -2.65 9.42
CA LYS A 43 3.35 -3.74 8.53
C LYS A 43 2.27 -4.81 8.49
N ALA A 44 1.90 -5.24 7.30
CA ALA A 44 0.91 -6.27 7.07
C ALA A 44 1.40 -7.28 6.04
N ASP A 45 0.88 -8.50 6.13
CA ASP A 45 0.87 -9.42 5.01
C ASP A 45 -0.12 -8.90 3.96
N LEU A 46 0.27 -9.00 2.69
CA LEU A 46 -0.54 -8.62 1.55
C LEU A 46 -1.21 -9.87 0.99
N ARG A 47 -2.55 -9.88 0.97
CA ARG A 47 -3.32 -10.80 0.15
C ARG A 47 -3.72 -10.09 -1.13
N LEU A 48 -3.24 -10.58 -2.26
CA LEU A 48 -3.55 -10.04 -3.58
C LEU A 48 -3.75 -11.19 -4.57
N VAL A 49 -5.01 -11.46 -4.93
CA VAL A 49 -5.35 -12.44 -5.97
C VAL A 49 -6.09 -11.72 -7.09
N VAL A 50 -5.50 -11.71 -8.28
CA VAL A 50 -6.05 -11.05 -9.47
C VAL A 50 -6.47 -12.12 -10.46
N HIS A 51 -7.78 -12.29 -10.65
CA HIS A 51 -8.36 -13.28 -11.59
C HIS A 51 -7.79 -14.70 -11.41
N GLY A 52 -7.55 -15.10 -10.16
CA GLY A 52 -7.02 -16.43 -9.81
C GLY A 52 -5.49 -16.50 -9.72
N VAL A 53 -4.78 -15.45 -10.11
CA VAL A 53 -3.32 -15.34 -9.96
C VAL A 53 -2.98 -14.76 -8.60
N ASP A 54 -2.26 -15.51 -7.77
CA ASP A 54 -1.82 -15.08 -6.44
C ASP A 54 -0.49 -14.31 -6.55
N LEU A 55 -0.54 -13.06 -6.11
CA LEU A 55 0.59 -12.13 -5.97
C LEU A 55 0.69 -11.63 -4.53
N GLY A 56 0.17 -12.40 -3.57
CA GLY A 56 0.28 -12.10 -2.16
C GLY A 56 1.74 -12.11 -1.71
N LEU A 57 2.00 -11.29 -0.69
CA LEU A 57 3.32 -11.15 -0.09
C LEU A 57 3.19 -11.30 1.41
N ARG A 58 3.78 -12.37 1.96
CA ARG A 58 3.78 -12.62 3.40
C ARG A 58 5.05 -12.11 4.05
N THR A 59 6.22 -12.63 3.69
CA THR A 59 7.49 -12.26 4.35
C THR A 59 8.31 -11.35 3.45
N PRO A 60 8.85 -10.21 3.94
CA PRO A 60 8.88 -9.74 5.34
C PRO A 60 7.64 -8.97 5.82
N GLY A 61 6.59 -8.88 4.99
CA GLY A 61 5.48 -7.96 5.20
C GLY A 61 5.87 -6.55 4.77
N LEU A 62 4.88 -5.67 4.61
CA LEU A 62 5.12 -4.31 4.11
C LEU A 62 4.25 -3.30 4.86
N PRO A 63 4.71 -2.05 5.03
CA PRO A 63 3.86 -0.97 5.54
C PRO A 63 2.65 -0.77 4.63
N VAL A 64 1.44 -0.80 5.19
CA VAL A 64 0.20 -0.71 4.38
C VAL A 64 0.11 0.57 3.57
N VAL A 65 0.69 1.67 4.07
CA VAL A 65 0.72 2.96 3.36
C VAL A 65 1.70 2.93 2.20
N ASP A 66 2.88 2.31 2.36
CA ASP A 66 3.88 2.19 1.30
C ASP A 66 3.30 1.50 0.06
N PHE A 67 2.63 0.35 0.24
CA PHE A 67 2.00 -0.34 -0.89
C PHE A 67 0.85 0.46 -1.53
N ALA A 68 0.05 1.16 -0.73
CA ALA A 68 -1.02 2.00 -1.27
C ALA A 68 -0.47 3.16 -2.11
N LEU A 69 0.61 3.80 -1.66
CA LEU A 69 1.27 4.88 -2.39
C LEU A 69 2.04 4.37 -3.61
N MET A 70 2.68 3.21 -3.52
CA MET A 70 3.31 2.53 -4.65
C MET A 70 2.30 2.28 -5.78
N LEU A 71 1.11 1.75 -5.46
CA LEU A 71 0.05 1.53 -6.45
C LEU A 71 -0.46 2.83 -7.07
N GLU A 72 -0.62 3.89 -6.28
CA GLU A 72 -1.03 5.20 -6.80
C GLU A 72 0.05 5.82 -7.71
N TYR A 73 1.31 5.69 -7.32
CA TYR A 73 2.43 6.14 -8.15
C TYR A 73 2.50 5.38 -9.47
N ALA A 74 2.46 4.04 -9.44
CA ALA A 74 2.44 3.22 -10.64
C ALA A 74 1.26 3.56 -11.56
N ARG A 75 0.06 3.72 -10.97
CA ARG A 75 -1.13 4.12 -11.72
C ARG A 75 -0.94 5.48 -12.41
N ARG A 76 -0.43 6.51 -11.73
CA ARG A 76 -0.20 7.83 -12.33
C ARG A 76 0.83 7.77 -13.45
N GLU A 77 1.93 7.07 -13.26
CA GLU A 77 2.99 6.98 -14.28
C GLU A 77 2.50 6.29 -15.55
N LEU A 78 1.66 5.25 -15.43
CA LEU A 78 1.05 4.53 -16.56
C LEU A 78 0.01 5.36 -17.35
N GLU A 79 -0.33 6.58 -16.91
CA GLU A 79 -1.09 7.53 -17.73
C GLU A 79 -0.23 8.14 -18.83
N THR A 80 1.09 8.21 -18.61
CA THR A 80 2.05 8.86 -19.52
C THR A 80 3.05 7.88 -20.13
N ARG A 81 3.27 6.72 -19.50
CA ARG A 81 4.21 5.68 -19.91
C ARG A 81 3.50 4.35 -20.15
N SER A 82 4.11 3.50 -20.98
CA SER A 82 3.65 2.14 -21.24
C SER A 82 3.98 1.17 -20.10
N ASP A 83 5.02 1.45 -19.32
CA ASP A 83 5.55 0.52 -18.34
C ASP A 83 6.24 1.24 -17.19
N ILE A 84 6.25 0.59 -16.04
CA ILE A 84 6.96 1.04 -14.84
C ILE A 84 7.26 -0.14 -13.92
N ALA A 85 8.41 -0.09 -13.26
CA ALA A 85 8.75 -0.94 -12.13
C ALA A 85 8.89 -0.08 -10.89
N VAL A 86 8.20 -0.43 -9.81
CA VAL A 86 8.25 0.29 -8.53
C VAL A 86 8.70 -0.67 -7.43
N GLU A 87 9.74 -0.28 -6.71
CA GLU A 87 10.23 -0.97 -5.52
C GLU A 87 9.53 -0.40 -4.28
N THR A 88 9.08 -1.27 -3.38
CA THR A 88 8.56 -0.85 -2.07
C THR A 88 9.67 -0.26 -1.20
N SER A 89 9.35 0.72 -0.35
CA SER A 89 10.37 1.53 0.35
C SER A 89 11.30 0.75 1.29
N VAL A 90 10.82 -0.36 1.84
CA VAL A 90 11.53 -1.12 2.90
C VAL A 90 11.91 -2.53 2.49
N THR A 91 11.44 -2.98 1.33
CA THR A 91 11.70 -4.33 0.85
C THR A 91 12.22 -4.25 -0.58
N GLN A 92 13.11 -5.17 -0.96
CA GLN A 92 13.59 -5.28 -2.33
C GLN A 92 12.52 -5.88 -3.27
N HIS A 93 11.24 -5.81 -2.91
CA HIS A 93 10.14 -6.30 -3.71
C HIS A 93 9.75 -5.27 -4.75
N VAL A 94 9.79 -5.71 -6.00
CA VAL A 94 9.49 -4.89 -7.17
C VAL A 94 8.17 -5.35 -7.75
N PHE A 95 7.27 -4.39 -7.99
CA PHE A 95 6.04 -4.58 -8.75
C PHE A 95 6.21 -3.91 -10.11
N SER A 96 6.13 -4.70 -11.17
CA SER A 96 6.27 -4.23 -12.53
C SER A 96 4.92 -4.24 -13.22
N PHE A 97 4.56 -3.11 -13.80
CA PHE A 97 3.31 -2.88 -14.51
C PHE A 97 3.62 -2.54 -15.97
N SER A 98 2.85 -3.12 -16.88
CA SER A 98 2.90 -2.79 -18.32
C SER A 98 1.48 -2.60 -18.82
N ARG A 99 1.19 -1.43 -19.36
CA ARG A 99 -0.10 -1.05 -19.92
C ARG A 99 -0.09 -1.20 -21.44
N GLU A 100 -0.98 -2.07 -21.91
CA GLU A 100 -1.41 -2.19 -23.30
C GLU A 100 -2.76 -1.47 -23.47
N ALA A 101 -3.35 -1.51 -24.67
CA ALA A 101 -4.58 -0.76 -25.00
C ALA A 101 -5.72 -1.01 -24.01
N GLU A 102 -5.97 -2.27 -23.64
CA GLU A 102 -7.11 -2.67 -22.80
C GLU A 102 -6.69 -3.39 -21.50
N ALA A 103 -5.41 -3.68 -21.34
CA ALA A 103 -4.90 -4.51 -20.26
C ALA A 103 -3.68 -3.89 -19.59
N VAL A 104 -3.58 -4.10 -18.29
CA VAL A 104 -2.38 -3.90 -17.49
C VAL A 104 -1.89 -5.28 -17.09
N THR A 105 -0.65 -5.57 -17.41
CA THR A 105 0.07 -6.75 -16.90
C THR A 105 0.78 -6.36 -15.61
N LEU A 106 0.60 -7.14 -14.56
CA LEU A 106 1.25 -6.99 -13.27
C LEU A 106 2.12 -8.23 -12.99
N THR A 107 3.40 -7.98 -12.69
CA THR A 107 4.38 -9.00 -12.31
C THR A 107 5.15 -8.56 -11.08
N THR A 108 5.81 -9.51 -10.43
CA THR A 108 6.63 -9.25 -9.24
C THR A 108 7.97 -9.95 -9.36
N ASN A 109 8.99 -9.48 -8.67
CA ASN A 109 10.31 -10.15 -8.64
C ASN A 109 10.39 -11.31 -7.63
N TYR A 110 9.37 -11.51 -6.79
CA TYR A 110 9.36 -12.53 -5.74
C TYR A 110 8.41 -13.71 -6.04
N ALA A 111 7.49 -13.56 -6.99
CA ALA A 111 6.63 -14.64 -7.45
C ALA A 111 6.68 -14.76 -8.98
N PRO A 112 6.88 -15.96 -9.55
CA PRO A 112 6.89 -16.19 -10.99
C PRO A 112 5.46 -16.25 -11.54
N ALA A 113 4.67 -15.21 -11.27
CA ALA A 113 3.26 -15.10 -11.59
C ALA A 113 2.98 -13.84 -12.38
N VAL A 114 2.08 -13.95 -13.36
CA VAL A 114 1.68 -12.85 -14.25
C VAL A 114 0.19 -12.65 -14.11
N ALA A 115 -0.20 -11.54 -13.49
CA ALA A 115 -1.60 -11.14 -13.41
C ALA A 115 -1.92 -10.17 -14.54
N ARG A 116 -3.14 -10.26 -15.06
CA ARG A 116 -3.68 -9.29 -16.02
C ARG A 116 -4.92 -8.66 -15.42
N LEU A 117 -5.00 -7.35 -15.44
CA LEU A 117 -6.13 -6.56 -14.96
C LEU A 117 -6.44 -5.45 -15.95
N THR A 118 -7.67 -4.97 -15.97
CA THR A 118 -8.03 -3.80 -16.80
C THR A 118 -7.58 -2.50 -16.14
N TRP A 119 -7.56 -1.40 -16.91
CA TRP A 119 -7.28 -0.07 -16.34
C TRP A 119 -8.26 0.33 -15.21
N PRO A 120 -9.59 0.14 -15.35
CA PRO A 120 -10.53 0.39 -14.25
C PRO A 120 -10.27 -0.49 -13.02
N GLU A 121 -9.83 -1.73 -13.20
CA GLU A 121 -9.48 -2.64 -12.11
C GLU A 121 -8.23 -2.19 -11.36
N LEU A 122 -7.20 -1.69 -12.05
CA LEU A 122 -6.02 -1.11 -11.40
C LEU A 122 -6.42 0.09 -10.54
N ARG A 123 -7.24 1.01 -11.10
CA ARG A 123 -7.77 2.14 -10.34
C ARG A 123 -8.56 1.69 -9.11
N GLN A 124 -9.44 0.70 -9.25
CA GLN A 124 -10.20 0.16 -8.12
C GLN A 124 -9.29 -0.47 -7.06
N LEU A 125 -8.25 -1.20 -7.47
CA LEU A 125 -7.27 -1.79 -6.56
C LEU A 125 -6.54 -0.70 -5.76
N THR A 126 -6.10 0.37 -6.43
CA THR A 126 -5.44 1.51 -5.78
C THR A 126 -6.34 2.19 -4.75
N GLU A 127 -7.59 2.50 -5.10
CA GLU A 127 -8.55 3.11 -4.15
C GLU A 127 -8.85 2.18 -2.97
N ARG A 128 -9.00 0.87 -3.22
CA ARG A 128 -9.19 -0.13 -2.16
C ARG A 128 -7.98 -0.24 -1.24
N ALA A 129 -6.76 -0.14 -1.78
CA ALA A 129 -5.53 -0.17 -0.99
C ALA A 129 -5.44 1.06 -0.08
N LYS A 130 -5.65 2.26 -0.62
CA LYS A 130 -5.66 3.51 0.16
C LYS A 130 -6.73 3.49 1.26
N ALA A 131 -7.98 3.19 0.91
CA ALA A 131 -9.08 3.11 1.87
C ALA A 131 -8.85 2.00 2.91
N GLY A 132 -8.28 0.87 2.51
CA GLY A 132 -7.92 -0.24 3.39
C GLY A 132 -6.84 0.14 4.41
N ALA A 133 -5.76 0.77 3.95
CA ALA A 133 -4.67 1.25 4.81
C ALA A 133 -5.19 2.29 5.82
N TYR A 134 -5.88 3.33 5.34
CA TYR A 134 -6.44 4.39 6.18
C TYR A 134 -7.39 3.82 7.25
N ARG A 135 -8.30 2.93 6.85
CA ARG A 135 -9.25 2.30 7.79
C ARG A 135 -8.53 1.46 8.83
N LEU A 136 -7.60 0.60 8.45
CA LEU A 136 -6.89 -0.26 9.40
C LEU A 136 -6.13 0.56 10.44
N ILE A 137 -5.38 1.57 9.99
CA ILE A 137 -4.61 2.45 10.86
C ILE A 137 -5.53 3.20 11.82
N THR A 138 -6.62 3.79 11.33
CA THR A 138 -7.54 4.59 12.16
C THR A 138 -8.53 3.76 12.98
N THR A 139 -8.62 2.45 12.72
CA THR A 139 -9.28 1.49 13.63
C THR A 139 -8.35 1.12 14.77
N ALA A 140 -7.07 0.85 14.50
CA ALA A 140 -6.07 0.57 15.53
C ALA A 140 -5.73 1.82 16.37
N HIS A 141 -5.70 2.99 15.75
CA HIS A 141 -5.34 4.27 16.39
C HIS A 141 -6.32 5.36 15.97
N PRO A 142 -7.48 5.47 16.63
CA PRO A 142 -8.51 6.46 16.30
C PRO A 142 -8.00 7.90 16.22
N GLN A 143 -6.99 8.26 17.04
CA GLN A 143 -6.36 9.56 17.06
C GLN A 143 -5.62 9.92 15.76
N LEU A 144 -5.21 8.93 14.96
CA LEU A 144 -4.51 9.19 13.69
C LEU A 144 -5.46 9.68 12.58
N ARG A 145 -6.78 9.74 12.82
CA ARG A 145 -7.72 10.40 11.90
C ARG A 145 -7.43 11.89 11.72
N ASP A 146 -6.87 12.51 12.76
CA ASP A 146 -6.54 13.93 12.77
C ASP A 146 -5.14 14.21 12.19
N ASN A 147 -4.36 13.16 11.87
CA ASN A 147 -3.08 13.32 11.21
C ASN A 147 -3.29 13.85 9.78
N VAL A 148 -2.86 15.10 9.56
CA VAL A 148 -3.08 15.84 8.31
C VAL A 148 -2.52 15.08 7.11
N TRP A 149 -1.28 14.60 7.21
CA TRP A 149 -0.61 13.90 6.13
C TRP A 149 -1.33 12.61 5.74
N LEU A 150 -1.70 11.78 6.73
CA LEU A 150 -2.38 10.52 6.51
C LEU A 150 -3.76 10.74 5.88
N ARG A 151 -4.52 11.71 6.40
CA ARG A 151 -5.84 12.06 5.88
C ARG A 151 -5.76 12.54 4.44
N GLU A 152 -4.87 13.48 4.14
CA GLU A 152 -4.80 14.10 2.81
C GLU A 152 -4.23 13.14 1.77
N THR A 153 -3.20 12.37 2.12
CA THR A 153 -2.47 11.51 1.17
C THR A 153 -3.17 10.16 0.95
N VAL A 154 -3.67 9.54 2.03
CA VAL A 154 -4.22 8.17 1.99
C VAL A 154 -5.73 8.17 2.18
N GLY A 155 -6.26 9.02 3.07
CA GLY A 155 -7.68 9.08 3.42
C GLY A 155 -8.57 9.71 2.36
N THR A 156 -8.03 10.56 1.48
CA THR A 156 -8.78 11.18 0.40
C THR A 156 -8.82 10.26 -0.83
N PRO A 157 -10.00 9.95 -1.40
CA PRO A 157 -10.09 9.29 -2.70
C PRO A 157 -9.31 10.10 -3.73
N SER A 158 -8.55 9.46 -4.64
CA SER A 158 -7.90 10.22 -5.70
C SER A 158 -8.98 10.86 -6.59
N ALA A 159 -8.93 12.19 -6.74
CA ALA A 159 -9.83 12.91 -7.62
C ALA A 159 -9.66 12.40 -9.05
N VAL A 160 -10.80 12.15 -9.71
CA VAL A 160 -10.95 11.57 -11.06
C VAL A 160 -10.31 12.46 -12.11
#